data_AF-A0A3D1T9C7-F1
#
_entry.id   AF-A0A3D1T9C7-F1
#
_cell.length_a   1.000
_cell.length_b   1.000
_cell.length_c   1.000
_cell.angle_alpha   90.00
_cell.angle_beta   90.00
_cell.angle_gamma   90.00
#
_symmetry.space_group_name_H-M   'P 1'
#
loop_
_entity.id
_entity.type
_entity.pdbx_description
1 polymer ?
#
loop_
_entity_poly.entity_id
_entity_poly.type
_entity_poly.pdbx_seq_one_letter_code
_entity_poly.pdbx_strand_id
1 'polypeptide(L)'
;MSADTVREVTSQSWFSRIGQSFKGILFGLILFVIAFPVLFTNEGRAVKRQKTLEEGAQSVASVSADEVNPANDGALVHLTGKAVTDEMLEDPEFGVSAQAIKLQRSVEMYQWDETEQSDTKTKVGGGTETVTEYSYSQRWSSRLIPSSEFKDPAGHTNPTSMPFESKDLQADKVTVGAFRLSPSQVGGINNFQPLQLPEEVAVPHDLRGTTIRTPNGFYIGFDPAAPRVGDVRIQYKVAPMTDISLIARQVSDSFEPHTTKVGGTIQLLQIGTHSADAMFQKAQRDNKILTWLIRAGGFLLLWIGLKTVLRPLAVVADVLPILGKIVAAGSGLVAFLIAAIFWTITVAIAWLFYRPLLGVGLFVVAIGLAIALRSRLKKVEPASVPQSAPAVP
;
A
#
# COMPACT_ATOMS: atom_id res chain seq x y z
N MET A 1 2.70 -14.23 -30.76
CA MET A 1 3.81 -15.13 -30.39
C MET A 1 3.24 -16.10 -29.39
N SER A 2 3.29 -17.41 -29.67
CA SER A 2 2.86 -18.46 -28.76
C SER A 2 3.78 -18.43 -27.54
N ALA A 3 3.20 -18.29 -26.33
CA ALA A 3 3.95 -18.43 -25.10
C ALA A 3 4.53 -19.85 -25.05
N ASP A 4 5.85 -19.95 -24.83
CA ASP A 4 6.44 -21.23 -24.48
C ASP A 4 5.99 -21.59 -23.06
N THR A 5 5.53 -22.83 -22.87
CA THR A 5 4.91 -23.27 -21.62
C THR A 5 5.49 -24.59 -21.18
N VAL A 6 6.00 -24.63 -19.95
CA VAL A 6 6.54 -25.84 -19.33
C VAL A 6 5.62 -26.24 -18.17
N ARG A 7 5.35 -27.54 -18.04
CA ARG A 7 4.47 -28.06 -16.98
C ARG A 7 5.24 -28.98 -16.05
N GLU A 8 5.13 -28.70 -14.76
CA GLU A 8 5.62 -29.54 -13.68
C GLU A 8 4.45 -30.10 -12.88
N VAL A 9 4.44 -31.41 -12.69
CA VAL A 9 3.42 -32.07 -11.87
C VAL A 9 4.09 -32.54 -10.58
N THR A 10 3.65 -31.97 -9.46
CA THR A 10 4.07 -32.41 -8.13
C THR A 10 2.92 -33.11 -7.43
N SER A 11 3.25 -34.17 -6.67
CA SER A 11 2.25 -34.89 -5.88
C SER A 11 2.63 -34.87 -4.40
N GLN A 12 1.63 -34.72 -3.54
CA GLN A 12 1.80 -34.80 -2.10
C GLN A 12 0.88 -35.87 -1.53
N SER A 13 1.45 -36.73 -0.69
CA SER A 13 0.69 -37.73 0.04
C SER A 13 -0.17 -37.08 1.13
N TRP A 14 -1.29 -37.71 1.45
CA TRP A 14 -2.20 -37.23 2.49
C TRP A 14 -1.52 -37.04 3.86
N PHE A 15 -0.68 -38.00 4.29
CA PHE A 15 0.10 -37.88 5.54
C PHE A 15 1.06 -36.69 5.53
N SER A 16 1.71 -36.42 4.39
CA SER A 16 2.58 -35.25 4.24
C SER A 16 1.78 -33.94 4.37
N ARG A 17 0.60 -33.86 3.75
CA ARG A 17 -0.32 -32.72 3.86
C ARG A 17 -0.79 -32.50 5.30
N ILE A 18 -1.11 -33.57 6.03
CA ILE A 18 -1.46 -33.51 7.45
C ILE A 18 -0.28 -32.94 8.24
N GLY A 19 0.92 -33.51 8.10
CA GLY A 19 2.12 -33.06 8.81
C GLY A 19 2.46 -31.59 8.53
N GLN A 20 2.35 -31.14 7.29
CA GLN A 20 2.55 -29.73 6.92
C GLN A 20 1.47 -28.81 7.53
N SER A 21 0.21 -29.25 7.58
CA SER A 21 -0.87 -28.45 8.17
C SER A 21 -0.64 -28.17 9.66
N PHE A 22 -0.02 -29.10 10.41
CA PHE A 22 0.37 -28.88 11.80
C PHE A 22 1.47 -27.83 11.95
N LYS A 23 2.47 -27.79 11.05
CA LYS A 23 3.48 -26.71 11.03
C LYS A 23 2.85 -25.35 10.79
N GLY A 24 1.79 -25.30 9.98
CA GLY A 24 1.00 -24.09 9.72
C GLY A 24 0.29 -23.52 10.94
N ILE A 25 -0.02 -24.34 11.96
CA ILE A 25 -0.73 -23.87 13.17
C ILE A 25 0.08 -22.80 13.89
N LEU A 26 1.39 -23.02 14.11
CA LEU A 26 2.24 -22.05 14.80
C LEU A 26 2.27 -20.72 14.05
N PHE A 27 2.42 -20.77 12.73
CA PHE A 27 2.37 -19.59 11.88
C PHE A 27 1.01 -18.87 11.96
N GLY A 28 -0.10 -19.62 11.91
CA GLY A 28 -1.45 -19.07 12.06
C GLY A 28 -1.67 -18.40 13.41
N LEU A 29 -1.17 -18.98 14.50
CA LEU A 29 -1.21 -18.39 15.84
C LEU A 29 -0.40 -17.08 15.91
N ILE A 30 0.79 -17.04 15.31
CA ILE A 30 1.61 -15.83 15.25
C ILE A 30 0.86 -14.70 14.52
N LEU A 31 0.28 -14.98 13.34
CA LEU A 31 -0.51 -13.99 12.60
C LEU A 31 -1.70 -13.49 13.42
N PHE A 32 -2.42 -14.40 14.07
CA PHE A 32 -3.56 -14.08 14.92
C PHE A 32 -3.15 -13.16 16.08
N VAL A 33 -2.06 -13.47 16.78
CA VAL A 33 -1.55 -12.67 17.91
C VAL A 33 -1.05 -11.30 17.45
N ILE A 34 -0.31 -11.21 16.34
CA ILE A 34 0.22 -9.94 15.81
C ILE A 34 -0.91 -8.99 15.37
N ALA A 35 -2.05 -9.51 14.94
CA ALA A 35 -3.16 -8.68 14.48
C ALA A 35 -3.71 -7.75 15.59
N PHE A 36 -3.71 -8.18 16.85
CA PHE A 36 -4.20 -7.39 17.98
C PHE A 36 -3.43 -6.08 18.22
N PRO A 37 -2.10 -6.09 18.42
CA PRO A 37 -1.33 -4.86 18.59
C PRO A 37 -1.38 -3.98 17.33
N VAL A 38 -1.41 -4.56 16.12
CA VAL A 38 -1.59 -3.80 14.87
C VAL A 38 -2.92 -3.02 14.88
N LEU A 39 -4.04 -3.68 15.19
CA LEU A 39 -5.35 -3.03 15.27
C LEU A 39 -5.41 -1.99 16.40
N PHE A 40 -4.92 -2.34 17.59
CA PHE A 40 -5.00 -1.46 18.76
C PHE A 40 -4.16 -0.19 18.59
N THR A 41 -2.90 -0.34 18.17
CA THR A 41 -2.01 0.81 17.94
C THR A 41 -2.46 1.67 16.75
N ASN A 42 -3.11 1.08 15.74
CA ASN A 42 -3.72 1.83 14.65
C ASN A 42 -4.83 2.78 15.13
N GLU A 43 -5.68 2.35 16.07
CA GLU A 43 -6.68 3.26 16.66
C GLU A 43 -6.00 4.41 17.40
N GLY A 44 -4.99 4.12 18.22
CA GLY A 44 -4.21 5.13 18.92
C GLY A 44 -3.59 6.15 17.96
N ARG A 45 -2.93 5.68 16.90
CA ARG A 45 -2.38 6.51 15.81
C ARG A 45 -3.47 7.37 15.17
N ALA A 46 -4.60 6.77 14.82
CA ALA A 46 -5.71 7.45 14.15
C ALA A 46 -6.27 8.59 15.01
N VAL A 47 -6.48 8.35 16.31
CA VAL A 47 -6.96 9.36 17.26
C VAL A 47 -5.92 10.44 17.49
N LYS A 48 -4.67 10.07 17.76
CA LYS A 48 -3.58 11.03 17.98
C LYS A 48 -3.45 11.94 16.76
N ARG A 49 -3.45 11.37 15.55
CA ARG A 49 -3.38 12.15 14.31
C ARG A 49 -4.59 13.06 14.11
N GLN A 50 -5.79 12.59 14.41
CA GLN A 50 -7.00 13.42 14.32
C GLN A 50 -6.89 14.63 15.26
N LYS A 51 -6.59 14.43 16.55
CA LYS A 51 -6.42 15.51 17.52
C LYS A 51 -5.30 16.49 17.14
N THR A 52 -4.18 15.94 16.63
CA THR A 52 -3.06 16.75 16.10
C THR A 52 -3.55 17.69 14.99
N LEU A 53 -4.31 17.17 14.02
CA LEU A 53 -4.84 17.97 12.91
C LEU A 53 -5.90 18.98 13.33
N GLU A 54 -6.77 18.62 14.28
CA GLU A 54 -7.79 19.53 14.86
C GLU A 54 -7.14 20.70 15.60
N GLU A 55 -6.11 20.42 16.42
CA GLU A 55 -5.33 21.45 17.12
C GLU A 55 -4.65 22.40 16.12
N GLY A 56 -4.00 21.86 15.09
CA GLY A 56 -3.35 22.66 14.06
C GLY A 56 -4.32 23.50 13.23
N ALA A 57 -5.48 22.96 12.89
CA ALA A 57 -6.50 23.70 12.14
C ALA A 57 -7.03 24.92 12.92
N GLN A 58 -6.98 24.88 14.26
CA GLN A 58 -7.38 26.00 15.11
C GLN A 58 -6.28 27.04 15.31
N SER A 59 -5.01 26.69 15.12
CA SER A 59 -3.86 27.56 15.38
C SER A 59 -3.16 28.09 14.12
N VAL A 60 -3.46 27.53 12.95
CA VAL A 60 -2.82 27.89 11.69
C VAL A 60 -3.14 29.34 11.30
N ALA A 61 -2.11 30.10 10.94
CA ALA A 61 -2.25 31.44 10.36
C ALA A 61 -1.91 31.39 8.86
N SER A 62 -2.78 31.92 8.00
CA SER A 62 -2.43 32.08 6.57
C SER A 62 -1.60 33.36 6.40
N VAL A 63 -0.42 33.23 5.78
CA VAL A 63 0.56 34.31 5.59
C VAL A 63 0.92 34.44 4.11
N SER A 64 1.45 35.60 3.72
CA SER A 64 2.03 35.76 2.39
C SER A 64 3.36 35.01 2.30
N ALA A 65 3.68 34.47 1.14
CA ALA A 65 5.00 33.91 0.85
C ALA A 65 6.03 34.99 0.49
N ASP A 66 5.61 36.22 0.18
CA ASP A 66 6.47 37.25 -0.43
C ASP A 66 7.45 37.90 0.55
N GLU A 67 7.18 37.81 1.86
CA GLU A 67 8.02 38.40 2.91
C GLU A 67 8.09 37.50 4.13
N VAL A 68 9.29 37.35 4.69
CA VAL A 68 9.50 36.67 5.96
C VAL A 68 9.18 37.64 7.09
N ASN A 69 8.03 37.46 7.75
CA ASN A 69 7.69 38.22 8.95
C ASN A 69 8.23 37.49 10.20
N PRO A 70 9.21 38.05 10.94
CA PRO A 70 9.77 37.42 12.13
C PRO A 70 8.76 37.20 13.26
N ALA A 71 7.63 37.92 13.27
CA ALA A 71 6.58 37.73 14.26
C ALA A 71 5.87 36.36 14.15
N ASN A 72 6.03 35.68 13.01
CA ASN A 72 5.49 34.34 12.78
C ASN A 72 6.48 33.22 13.16
N ASP A 73 7.71 33.53 13.58
CA ASP A 73 8.69 32.51 13.93
C ASP A 73 8.17 31.61 15.06
N GLY A 74 8.22 30.30 14.82
CA GLY A 74 7.67 29.28 15.70
C GLY A 74 6.16 29.06 15.58
N ALA A 75 5.42 29.91 14.87
CA ALA A 75 4.00 29.72 14.60
C ALA A 75 3.76 28.67 13.51
N LEU A 76 2.60 28.03 13.57
CA LEU A 76 2.10 27.18 12.48
C LEU A 76 1.51 28.09 11.40
N VAL A 77 2.15 28.12 10.24
CA VAL A 77 1.72 28.97 9.12
C VAL A 77 1.22 28.15 7.95
N HIS A 78 0.29 28.74 7.21
CA HIS A 78 -0.14 28.29 5.89
C HIS A 78 0.29 29.34 4.86
N LEU A 79 0.87 28.91 3.76
CA LEU A 79 1.16 29.78 2.63
C LEU A 79 0.92 29.05 1.31
N THR A 80 0.77 29.84 0.26
CA THR A 80 0.73 29.37 -1.11
C THR A 80 1.70 30.16 -1.96
N GLY A 81 2.35 29.52 -2.91
CA GLY A 81 3.21 30.21 -3.87
C GLY A 81 3.90 29.25 -4.81
N LYS A 82 4.56 29.81 -5.82
CA LYS A 82 5.31 29.03 -6.79
C LYS A 82 6.64 28.57 -6.20
N ALA A 83 6.84 27.26 -6.11
CA ALA A 83 8.13 26.66 -5.79
C ALA A 83 9.05 26.79 -7.01
N VAL A 84 10.18 27.48 -6.84
CA VAL A 84 11.14 27.80 -7.89
C VAL A 84 12.56 27.44 -7.48
N THR A 85 13.43 27.22 -8.46
CA THR A 85 14.86 27.03 -8.27
C THR A 85 15.59 27.61 -9.47
N ASP A 86 16.78 28.17 -9.24
CA ASP A 86 17.66 28.62 -10.33
C ASP A 86 18.62 27.50 -10.79
N GLU A 87 18.61 26.35 -10.12
CA GLU A 87 19.51 25.24 -10.40
C GLU A 87 19.15 24.50 -11.69
N MET A 88 20.18 24.20 -12.48
CA MET A 88 20.11 23.28 -13.60
C MET A 88 20.51 21.88 -13.10
N LEU A 89 19.55 20.96 -13.02
CA LEU A 89 19.84 19.57 -12.67
C LEU A 89 20.39 18.86 -13.91
N GLU A 90 21.47 18.10 -13.74
CA GLU A 90 22.16 17.43 -14.85
C GLU A 90 22.39 15.95 -14.55
N ASP A 91 22.05 15.13 -15.52
CA ASP A 91 22.51 13.75 -15.64
C ASP A 91 23.69 13.69 -16.63
N PRO A 92 24.94 13.72 -16.14
CA PRO A 92 26.12 13.82 -17.00
C PRO A 92 26.37 12.57 -17.83
N GLU A 93 25.82 11.42 -17.43
CA GLU A 93 25.98 10.15 -18.15
C GLU A 93 25.30 10.20 -19.54
N PHE A 94 24.21 10.95 -19.65
CA PHE A 94 23.43 11.11 -20.88
C PHE A 94 23.38 12.55 -21.39
N GLY A 95 24.07 13.48 -20.72
CA GLY A 95 24.05 14.91 -21.03
C GLY A 95 22.65 15.52 -20.97
N VAL A 96 21.76 14.98 -20.12
CA VAL A 96 20.39 15.48 -19.99
C VAL A 96 20.34 16.45 -18.83
N SER A 97 19.94 17.70 -19.13
CA SER A 97 19.79 18.75 -18.13
C SER A 97 18.39 19.34 -18.16
N ALA A 98 17.89 19.75 -16.99
CA ALA A 98 16.64 20.47 -16.88
C ALA A 98 16.65 21.41 -15.67
N GLN A 99 16.18 22.65 -15.87
CA GLN A 99 15.92 23.58 -14.78
C GLN A 99 14.58 23.22 -14.14
N ALA A 100 14.63 22.41 -13.08
CA ALA A 100 13.45 21.80 -12.45
C ALA A 100 13.72 21.51 -10.97
N ILE A 101 12.66 21.29 -10.20
CA ILE A 101 12.77 20.94 -8.77
C ILE A 101 13.38 19.54 -8.62
N LYS A 102 12.99 18.60 -9.49
CA LYS A 102 13.53 17.23 -9.56
C LYS A 102 13.69 16.78 -11.00
N LEU A 103 14.70 15.95 -11.26
CA LEU A 103 14.95 15.26 -12.52
C LEU A 103 15.09 13.76 -12.22
N GLN A 104 14.28 12.93 -12.89
CA GLN A 104 14.24 11.49 -12.70
C GLN A 104 14.57 10.78 -14.01
N ARG A 105 15.59 9.92 -13.98
CA ARG A 105 15.91 8.93 -15.00
C ARG A 105 15.36 7.57 -14.58
N SER A 106 14.45 7.02 -15.39
CA SER A 106 13.98 5.64 -15.26
C SER A 106 14.63 4.77 -16.33
N VAL A 107 15.26 3.67 -15.91
CA VAL A 107 15.91 2.69 -16.80
C VAL A 107 15.17 1.36 -16.71
N GLU A 108 14.85 0.79 -17.86
CA GLU A 108 14.30 -0.56 -17.96
C GLU A 108 15.04 -1.33 -19.05
N MET A 109 15.24 -2.63 -18.82
CA MET A 109 15.83 -3.54 -19.80
C MET A 109 14.79 -4.56 -20.23
N TYR A 110 14.72 -4.82 -21.54
CA TYR A 110 13.84 -5.82 -22.12
C TYR A 110 14.42 -7.21 -21.83
N GLN A 111 13.65 -8.04 -21.15
CA GLN A 111 14.11 -9.29 -20.55
C GLN A 111 13.00 -10.33 -20.64
N TRP A 112 13.37 -11.60 -20.67
CA TRP A 112 12.47 -12.70 -20.35
C TRP A 112 12.00 -12.61 -18.90
N ASP A 113 10.75 -12.98 -18.68
CA ASP A 113 10.09 -13.07 -17.39
C ASP A 113 9.30 -14.38 -17.36
N GLU A 114 9.50 -15.15 -16.28
CA GLU A 114 8.76 -16.36 -15.99
C GLU A 114 7.57 -16.03 -15.11
N THR A 115 6.38 -16.43 -15.54
CA THR A 115 5.17 -16.38 -14.72
C THR A 115 4.74 -17.80 -14.38
N GLU A 116 4.52 -18.04 -13.09
CA GLU A 116 4.05 -19.33 -12.57
C GLU A 116 2.54 -19.30 -12.34
N GLN A 117 1.83 -20.32 -12.81
CA GLN A 117 0.45 -20.61 -12.43
C GLN A 117 0.33 -22.04 -11.92
N SER A 118 -0.25 -22.22 -10.73
CA SER A 118 -0.39 -23.52 -10.10
C SER A 118 -1.87 -23.88 -9.88
N ASP A 119 -2.30 -25.05 -10.36
CA ASP A 119 -3.62 -25.64 -10.09
C ASP A 119 -3.46 -26.90 -9.22
N THR A 120 -4.12 -26.91 -8.06
CA THR A 120 -4.04 -28.03 -7.12
C THR A 120 -5.38 -28.76 -7.03
N LYS A 121 -5.37 -30.07 -7.27
CA LYS A 121 -6.53 -30.96 -7.14
C LYS A 121 -6.31 -32.01 -6.05
N THR A 122 -7.31 -32.19 -5.19
CA THR A 122 -7.35 -33.27 -4.18
C THR A 122 -7.87 -34.56 -4.82
N LYS A 123 -7.12 -35.65 -4.66
CA LYS A 123 -7.48 -37.00 -5.12
C LYS A 123 -8.27 -37.77 -4.05
N VAL A 124 -8.96 -38.83 -4.48
CA VAL A 124 -9.51 -39.85 -3.58
C VAL A 124 -8.37 -40.44 -2.75
N GLY A 125 -8.56 -40.53 -1.42
CA GLY A 125 -7.49 -40.91 -0.49
C GLY A 125 -6.69 -39.73 0.07
N GLY A 126 -7.09 -38.49 -0.23
CA GLY A 126 -6.61 -37.27 0.44
C GLY A 126 -5.24 -36.76 0.00
N GLY A 127 -4.59 -37.38 -0.98
CA GLY A 127 -3.41 -36.79 -1.63
C GLY A 127 -3.78 -35.60 -2.52
N THR A 128 -2.80 -34.78 -2.89
CA THR A 128 -2.99 -33.70 -3.89
C THR A 128 -2.03 -33.85 -5.06
N GLU A 129 -2.49 -33.41 -6.22
CA GLU A 129 -1.66 -33.16 -7.40
C GLU A 129 -1.68 -31.66 -7.67
N THR A 130 -0.50 -31.05 -7.77
CA THR A 130 -0.35 -29.67 -8.21
C THR A 130 0.30 -29.68 -9.57
N VAL A 131 -0.40 -29.10 -10.54
CA VAL A 131 0.15 -28.85 -11.87
C VAL A 131 0.57 -27.39 -11.91
N THR A 132 1.87 -27.17 -12.00
CA THR A 132 2.48 -25.85 -12.13
C THR A 132 2.84 -25.63 -13.59
N GLU A 133 2.25 -24.62 -14.20
CA GLU A 133 2.52 -24.16 -15.55
C GLU A 133 3.37 -22.90 -15.49
N TYR A 134 4.57 -22.97 -16.05
CA TYR A 134 5.50 -21.86 -16.21
C TYR A 134 5.34 -21.31 -17.62
N SER A 135 5.09 -20.02 -17.73
CA SER A 135 4.95 -19.31 -19.01
C SER A 135 6.03 -18.26 -19.13
N TYR A 136 6.67 -18.20 -20.31
CA TYR A 136 7.74 -17.24 -20.56
C TYR A 136 7.26 -16.15 -21.51
N SER A 137 7.54 -14.91 -21.14
CA SER A 137 7.25 -13.75 -21.98
C SER A 137 8.33 -12.69 -21.85
N GLN A 138 8.53 -11.91 -22.91
CA GLN A 138 9.50 -10.82 -22.89
C GLN A 138 8.79 -9.53 -22.47
N ARG A 139 9.36 -8.83 -21.50
CA ARG A 139 8.84 -7.54 -21.01
C ARG A 139 9.95 -6.59 -20.61
N TRP A 140 9.57 -5.32 -20.52
CA TRP A 140 10.41 -4.30 -19.89
C TRP A 140 10.37 -4.48 -18.37
N SER A 141 11.54 -4.44 -17.75
CA SER A 141 11.69 -4.49 -16.29
C SER A 141 12.72 -3.48 -15.82
N SER A 142 12.39 -2.76 -14.75
CA SER A 142 13.29 -1.83 -14.04
C SER A 142 14.27 -2.53 -13.10
N ARG A 143 14.22 -3.87 -13.06
CA ARG A 143 15.10 -4.72 -12.27
C ARG A 143 15.66 -5.84 -13.14
N LEU A 144 16.85 -6.31 -12.79
CA LEU A 144 17.45 -7.50 -13.37
C LEU A 144 16.58 -8.74 -13.04
N ILE A 145 16.25 -9.53 -14.06
CA ILE A 145 15.53 -10.81 -13.89
C ILE A 145 16.55 -11.94 -14.07
N PRO A 146 16.91 -12.66 -13.00
CA PRO A 146 17.92 -13.71 -13.06
C PRO A 146 17.34 -14.95 -13.76
N SER A 147 17.53 -15.05 -15.09
CA SER A 147 17.04 -16.21 -15.87
C SER A 147 17.68 -17.54 -15.45
N SER A 148 18.76 -17.51 -14.66
CA SER A 148 19.33 -18.70 -14.02
C SER A 148 18.41 -19.36 -13.00
N GLU A 149 17.41 -18.63 -12.51
CA GLU A 149 16.39 -19.12 -11.57
C GLU A 149 15.14 -19.64 -12.28
N PHE A 150 15.06 -19.52 -13.60
CA PHE A 150 13.93 -20.04 -14.38
C PHE A 150 13.87 -21.57 -14.32
N LYS A 151 12.66 -22.10 -14.42
CA LYS A 151 12.41 -23.53 -14.50
C LYS A 151 13.02 -24.15 -15.76
N ASP A 152 12.93 -23.44 -16.88
CA ASP A 152 13.55 -23.80 -18.15
C ASP A 152 14.33 -22.61 -18.75
N PRO A 153 15.59 -22.42 -18.34
CA PRO A 153 16.42 -21.32 -18.82
C PRO A 153 16.81 -21.43 -20.30
N ALA A 154 16.70 -22.62 -20.90
CA ALA A 154 17.11 -22.84 -22.28
C ALA A 154 16.20 -22.04 -23.23
N GLY A 155 16.80 -21.14 -24.04
CA GLY A 155 16.04 -20.23 -24.92
C GLY A 155 15.50 -18.96 -24.23
N HIS A 156 15.60 -18.88 -22.90
CA HIS A 156 15.07 -17.77 -22.08
C HIS A 156 16.18 -17.00 -21.34
N THR A 157 17.37 -16.89 -21.94
CA THR A 157 18.53 -16.28 -21.29
C THR A 157 18.45 -14.76 -21.27
N ASN A 158 18.65 -14.17 -20.09
CA ASN A 158 18.78 -12.73 -19.88
C ASN A 158 20.25 -12.33 -19.65
N PRO A 159 20.61 -11.05 -19.86
CA PRO A 159 21.88 -10.51 -19.39
C PRO A 159 22.03 -10.67 -17.87
N THR A 160 23.26 -10.76 -17.38
CA THR A 160 23.58 -10.92 -15.94
C THR A 160 23.70 -9.59 -15.18
N SER A 161 23.57 -8.46 -15.86
CA SER A 161 23.65 -7.12 -15.29
C SER A 161 22.85 -6.12 -16.12
N MET A 162 22.35 -5.07 -15.49
CA MET A 162 21.85 -3.90 -16.20
C MET A 162 23.01 -2.92 -16.43
N PRO A 163 23.20 -2.39 -17.66
CA PRO A 163 24.32 -1.49 -17.95
C PRO A 163 24.15 -0.09 -17.36
N PHE A 164 22.92 0.31 -17.01
CA PHE A 164 22.60 1.62 -16.46
C PHE A 164 21.60 1.48 -15.31
N GLU A 165 21.62 2.44 -14.39
CA GLU A 165 20.72 2.48 -13.23
C GLU A 165 19.75 3.66 -13.32
N SER A 166 18.58 3.51 -12.70
CA SER A 166 17.66 4.64 -12.51
C SER A 166 18.26 5.65 -11.51
N LYS A 167 17.97 6.94 -11.68
CA LYS A 167 18.54 8.00 -10.86
C LYS A 167 17.52 9.09 -10.59
N ASP A 168 17.50 9.57 -9.36
CA ASP A 168 16.70 10.73 -8.94
C ASP A 168 17.64 11.85 -8.50
N LEU A 169 17.45 13.03 -9.08
CA LEU A 169 18.13 14.27 -8.74
C LEU A 169 17.11 15.26 -8.20
N GLN A 170 17.51 16.07 -7.22
CA GLN A 170 16.69 17.17 -6.69
C GLN A 170 17.55 18.43 -6.54
N ALA A 171 16.92 19.59 -6.68
CA ALA A 171 17.55 20.88 -6.40
C ALA A 171 17.78 21.07 -4.89
N ASP A 172 18.92 21.63 -4.52
CA ASP A 172 19.29 21.86 -3.12
C ASP A 172 18.65 23.15 -2.55
N LYS A 173 18.38 24.11 -3.41
CA LYS A 173 17.79 25.42 -3.12
C LYS A 173 16.52 25.58 -3.94
N VAL A 174 15.41 25.29 -3.27
CA VAL A 174 14.06 25.56 -3.78
C VAL A 174 13.42 26.59 -2.86
N THR A 175 12.86 27.65 -3.42
CA THR A 175 12.20 28.73 -2.67
C THR A 175 10.74 28.86 -3.05
N VAL A 176 9.95 29.42 -2.14
CA VAL A 176 8.57 29.87 -2.37
C VAL A 176 8.47 31.28 -1.84
N GLY A 177 8.43 32.26 -2.75
CA GLY A 177 8.59 33.67 -2.39
C GLY A 177 9.91 33.90 -1.64
N ALA A 178 9.85 34.51 -0.46
CA ALA A 178 11.00 34.81 0.39
C ALA A 178 11.50 33.61 1.22
N PHE A 179 10.79 32.47 1.22
CA PHE A 179 11.14 31.31 2.04
C PHE A 179 11.88 30.23 1.27
N ARG A 180 12.78 29.50 1.94
CA ARG A 180 13.43 28.29 1.43
C ARG A 180 12.72 27.03 1.93
N LEU A 181 12.50 26.07 1.04
CA LEU A 181 11.96 24.76 1.41
C LEU A 181 13.04 23.86 2.00
N SER A 182 12.69 23.08 3.01
CA SER A 182 13.57 22.04 3.57
C SER A 182 13.68 20.84 2.61
N PRO A 183 14.73 20.00 2.71
CA PRO A 183 14.87 18.82 1.85
C PRO A 183 13.67 17.87 1.90
N SER A 184 13.05 17.73 3.07
CA SER A 184 11.83 16.91 3.24
C SER A 184 10.62 17.47 2.48
N GLN A 185 10.53 18.80 2.34
CA GLN A 185 9.45 19.47 1.61
C GLN A 185 9.69 19.39 0.09
N VAL A 186 10.93 19.60 -0.35
CA VAL A 186 11.33 19.37 -1.76
C VAL A 186 11.03 17.92 -2.16
N GLY A 187 11.37 16.95 -1.31
CA GLY A 187 11.05 15.55 -1.52
C GLY A 187 9.55 15.23 -1.62
N GLY A 188 8.69 16.10 -1.09
CA GLY A 188 7.23 16.01 -1.21
C GLY A 188 6.67 16.46 -2.57
N ILE A 189 7.45 17.17 -3.39
CA ILE A 189 7.04 17.68 -4.70
C ILE A 189 7.26 16.59 -5.75
N ASN A 190 6.22 15.79 -6.02
CA ASN A 190 6.30 14.60 -6.88
C ASN A 190 5.35 14.67 -8.10
N ASN A 191 5.01 15.87 -8.58
CA ASN A 191 4.23 16.11 -9.80
C ASN A 191 5.06 15.86 -11.07
N PHE A 192 5.62 14.65 -11.20
CA PHE A 192 6.46 14.28 -12.32
C PHE A 192 5.68 14.29 -13.63
N GLN A 193 6.24 14.95 -14.65
CA GLN A 193 5.78 14.93 -16.03
C GLN A 193 6.92 14.48 -16.96
N PRO A 194 6.63 13.84 -18.11
CA PRO A 194 7.66 13.49 -19.08
C PRO A 194 8.49 14.72 -19.49
N LEU A 195 9.81 14.60 -19.44
CA LEU A 195 10.72 15.62 -19.96
C LEU A 195 10.84 15.43 -21.46
N GLN A 196 10.49 16.44 -22.26
CA GLN A 196 10.81 16.43 -23.68
C GLN A 196 12.28 16.80 -23.84
N LEU A 197 13.08 15.91 -24.43
CA LEU A 197 14.49 16.20 -24.65
C LEU A 197 14.62 17.22 -25.80
N PRO A 198 15.41 18.30 -25.65
CA PRO A 198 15.79 19.16 -26.77
C PRO A 198 16.48 18.37 -27.89
N GLU A 199 16.36 18.82 -29.14
CA GLU A 199 17.04 18.17 -30.29
C GLU A 199 18.57 18.20 -30.19
N GLU A 200 19.10 19.15 -29.42
CA GLU A 200 20.52 19.40 -29.21
C GLU A 200 21.18 18.43 -28.23
N VAL A 201 20.40 17.63 -27.48
CA VAL A 201 20.96 16.62 -26.56
C VAL A 201 21.60 15.50 -27.39
N ALA A 202 22.93 15.56 -27.46
CA ALA A 202 23.72 14.58 -28.20
C ALA A 202 23.72 13.23 -27.46
N VAL A 203 23.65 12.14 -28.23
CA VAL A 203 23.94 10.81 -27.70
C VAL A 203 25.38 10.79 -27.18
N PRO A 204 25.63 10.33 -25.93
CA PRO A 204 26.97 10.17 -25.39
C PRO A 204 27.91 9.48 -26.37
N HIS A 205 29.15 9.95 -26.47
CA HIS A 205 30.09 9.51 -27.50
C HIS A 205 30.27 7.98 -27.52
N ASP A 206 30.35 7.38 -26.33
CA ASP A 206 30.56 5.94 -26.13
C ASP A 206 29.35 5.08 -26.53
N LEU A 207 28.17 5.70 -26.71
CA LEU A 207 26.90 5.03 -27.04
C LEU A 207 26.43 5.31 -28.47
N ARG A 208 27.27 5.95 -29.29
CA ARG A 208 26.97 6.28 -30.69
C ARG A 208 26.88 5.01 -31.53
N GLY A 209 25.83 4.92 -32.37
CA GLY A 209 25.61 3.81 -33.30
C GLY A 209 24.66 2.71 -32.81
N THR A 210 24.38 2.65 -31.51
CA THR A 210 23.41 1.72 -30.90
C THR A 210 22.30 2.42 -30.14
N THR A 211 22.33 3.76 -30.09
CA THR A 211 21.35 4.55 -29.34
C THR A 211 20.47 5.36 -30.29
N ILE A 212 19.16 5.23 -30.09
CA ILE A 212 18.11 5.95 -30.78
C ILE A 212 17.49 6.92 -29.79
N ARG A 213 17.51 8.22 -30.11
CA ARG A 213 16.83 9.22 -29.30
C ARG A 213 15.31 9.06 -29.43
N THR A 214 14.63 9.13 -28.29
CA THR A 214 13.16 9.16 -28.23
C THR A 214 12.71 10.53 -27.70
N PRO A 215 11.42 10.90 -27.82
CA PRO A 215 10.96 12.23 -27.40
C PRO A 215 11.32 12.58 -25.94
N ASN A 216 11.30 11.57 -25.06
CA ASN A 216 11.52 11.73 -23.63
C ASN A 216 12.72 10.93 -23.09
N GLY A 217 13.68 10.57 -23.94
CA GLY A 217 14.81 9.76 -23.50
C GLY A 217 15.59 9.10 -24.62
N PHE A 218 16.04 7.88 -24.35
CA PHE A 218 16.88 7.10 -25.25
C PHE A 218 16.45 5.65 -25.28
N TYR A 219 16.70 5.02 -26.41
CA TYR A 219 16.59 3.59 -26.62
C TYR A 219 17.96 3.07 -27.04
N ILE A 220 18.47 2.05 -26.36
CA ILE A 220 19.76 1.44 -26.65
C ILE A 220 19.48 0.03 -27.17
N GLY A 221 19.69 -0.15 -28.46
CA GLY A 221 19.31 -1.31 -29.24
C GLY A 221 19.07 -0.94 -30.70
N PHE A 222 18.63 -1.91 -31.51
CA PHE A 222 18.51 -1.71 -32.96
C PHE A 222 17.20 -1.06 -33.41
N ASP A 223 16.07 -1.48 -32.83
CA ASP A 223 14.75 -1.02 -33.24
C ASP A 223 13.78 -0.99 -32.04
N PRO A 224 13.33 0.20 -31.60
CA PRO A 224 12.37 0.33 -30.50
C PRO A 224 11.02 -0.32 -30.79
N ALA A 225 10.65 -0.50 -32.07
CA ALA A 225 9.41 -1.16 -32.46
C ALA A 225 9.51 -2.70 -32.41
N ALA A 226 10.74 -3.24 -32.37
CA ALA A 226 11.02 -4.67 -32.31
C ALA A 226 12.11 -4.96 -31.25
N PRO A 227 11.80 -4.76 -29.95
CA PRO A 227 12.79 -4.85 -28.89
C PRO A 227 13.33 -6.28 -28.71
N ARG A 228 14.60 -6.37 -28.36
CA ARG A 228 15.31 -7.63 -28.12
C ARG A 228 15.81 -7.72 -26.69
N VAL A 229 16.00 -8.94 -26.21
CA VAL A 229 16.51 -9.17 -24.85
C VAL A 229 17.86 -8.48 -24.69
N GLY A 230 17.99 -7.66 -23.65
CA GLY A 230 19.14 -6.81 -23.38
C GLY A 230 19.05 -5.39 -23.92
N ASP A 231 18.07 -5.08 -24.78
CA ASP A 231 17.80 -3.71 -25.17
C ASP A 231 17.36 -2.89 -23.94
N VAL A 232 17.77 -1.63 -23.89
CA VAL A 232 17.52 -0.74 -22.76
C VAL A 232 16.70 0.45 -23.21
N ARG A 233 15.69 0.83 -22.44
CA ARG A 233 15.00 2.11 -22.60
C ARG A 233 15.24 2.98 -21.39
N ILE A 234 15.49 4.24 -21.66
CA ILE A 234 15.77 5.27 -20.66
C ILE A 234 14.76 6.37 -20.88
N GLN A 235 14.06 6.76 -19.82
CA GLN A 235 13.03 7.80 -19.86
C GLN A 235 13.30 8.84 -18.79
N TYR A 236 13.11 10.10 -19.15
CA TYR A 236 13.24 11.22 -18.23
C TYR A 236 11.89 11.80 -17.86
N LYS A 237 11.76 12.14 -16.58
CA LYS A 237 10.67 12.93 -16.03
C LYS A 237 11.24 14.07 -15.20
N VAL A 238 10.49 15.15 -15.11
CA VAL A 238 10.81 16.29 -14.24
C VAL A 238 9.65 16.63 -13.34
N ALA A 239 9.94 17.07 -12.11
CA ALA A 239 9.01 17.82 -11.30
C ALA A 239 9.25 19.31 -11.59
N PRO A 240 8.40 19.97 -12.40
CA PRO A 240 8.61 21.36 -12.79
C PRO A 240 8.40 22.30 -11.61
N MET A 241 8.89 23.54 -11.75
CA MET A 241 8.50 24.63 -10.87
C MET A 241 6.98 24.81 -10.91
N THR A 242 6.34 24.75 -9.75
CA THR A 242 4.89 24.62 -9.64
C THR A 242 4.37 25.38 -8.44
N ASP A 243 3.11 25.80 -8.49
CA ASP A 243 2.43 26.29 -7.31
C ASP A 243 2.27 25.18 -6.29
N ILE A 244 2.51 25.51 -5.02
CA ILE A 244 2.30 24.64 -3.88
C ILE A 244 1.54 25.37 -2.78
N SER A 245 0.93 24.58 -1.90
CA SER A 245 0.41 25.03 -0.62
C SER A 245 1.11 24.27 0.50
N LEU A 246 1.55 24.99 1.52
CA LEU A 246 2.36 24.47 2.60
C LEU A 246 1.76 24.84 3.95
N ILE A 247 1.70 23.88 4.87
CA ILE A 247 1.42 24.10 6.29
C ILE A 247 2.58 23.53 7.10
N ALA A 248 3.31 24.38 7.80
CA ALA A 248 4.48 24.00 8.60
C ALA A 248 4.78 25.06 9.66
N ARG A 249 5.70 24.77 10.59
CA ARG A 249 6.20 25.77 11.53
C ARG A 249 7.19 26.67 10.81
N GLN A 250 7.01 27.99 10.86
CA GLN A 250 8.02 28.93 10.36
C GLN A 250 9.24 28.93 11.30
N VAL A 251 10.44 28.91 10.72
CA VAL A 251 11.71 29.07 11.43
C VAL A 251 12.61 29.95 10.58
N SER A 252 12.70 31.24 10.93
CA SER A 252 13.40 32.23 10.12
C SER A 252 12.85 32.24 8.70
N ASP A 253 13.69 32.06 7.68
CA ASP A 253 13.32 32.01 6.26
C ASP A 253 12.96 30.58 5.79
N SER A 254 12.73 29.63 6.68
CA SER A 254 12.49 28.22 6.35
C SER A 254 11.38 27.60 7.21
N PHE A 255 11.23 26.28 7.12
CA PHE A 255 10.14 25.54 7.72
C PHE A 255 10.56 24.22 8.36
N GLU A 256 9.88 23.87 9.45
CA GLU A 256 10.05 22.61 10.16
C GLU A 256 8.69 21.97 10.50
N PRO A 257 8.65 20.66 10.84
CA PRO A 257 7.45 20.06 11.42
C PRO A 257 7.00 20.79 12.69
N HIS A 258 5.72 21.18 12.74
CA HIS A 258 5.14 21.80 13.94
C HIS A 258 4.70 20.72 14.94
N THR A 259 5.27 20.72 16.14
CA THR A 259 4.85 19.82 17.22
C THR A 259 3.66 20.39 17.97
N THR A 260 2.55 19.65 18.00
CA THR A 260 1.34 20.02 18.74
C THR A 260 1.41 19.60 20.20
N LYS A 261 0.54 20.14 21.06
CA LYS A 261 0.45 19.77 22.49
C LYS A 261 0.13 18.29 22.70
N VAL A 262 -0.61 17.69 21.76
CA VAL A 262 -0.92 16.25 21.73
C VAL A 262 0.32 15.39 21.39
N GLY A 263 1.45 16.01 21.02
CA GLY A 263 2.73 15.37 20.73
C GLY A 263 2.80 14.73 19.34
N GLY A 264 1.91 15.10 18.43
CA GLY A 264 2.01 14.79 17.00
C GLY A 264 2.62 15.96 16.24
N THR A 265 3.06 15.73 15.00
CA THR A 265 3.65 16.76 14.16
C THR A 265 2.76 17.10 12.96
N ILE A 266 2.85 18.36 12.49
CA ILE A 266 2.18 18.84 11.29
C ILE A 266 3.23 19.40 10.32
N GLN A 267 3.28 18.77 9.16
CA GLN A 267 3.94 19.28 7.97
C GLN A 267 3.12 18.75 6.79
N LEU A 268 2.39 19.63 6.12
CA LEU A 268 1.53 19.28 5.00
C LEU A 268 1.98 20.06 3.77
N LEU A 269 2.19 19.37 2.65
CA LEU A 269 2.50 19.98 1.37
C LEU A 269 1.54 19.41 0.33
N GLN A 270 0.99 20.28 -0.51
CA GLN A 270 0.13 19.91 -1.62
C GLN A 270 0.50 20.70 -2.87
N ILE A 271 0.41 20.04 -4.03
CA ILE A 271 0.60 20.68 -5.34
C ILE A 271 -0.64 21.50 -5.68
N GLY A 272 -0.45 22.71 -6.19
CA GLY A 272 -1.48 23.70 -6.47
C GLY A 272 -1.80 24.60 -5.28
N THR A 273 -2.75 25.50 -5.50
CA THR A 273 -3.23 26.48 -4.51
C THR A 273 -4.45 25.93 -3.78
N HIS A 274 -4.32 25.70 -2.48
CA HIS A 274 -5.34 25.16 -1.59
C HIS A 274 -5.40 26.04 -0.35
N SER A 275 -6.58 26.15 0.27
CA SER A 275 -6.71 26.80 1.57
C SER A 275 -6.20 25.90 2.69
N ALA A 276 -5.84 26.50 3.83
CA ALA A 276 -5.49 25.77 5.03
C ALA A 276 -6.56 24.73 5.41
N ASP A 277 -7.84 25.12 5.38
CA ASP A 277 -8.98 24.26 5.66
C ASP A 277 -9.04 23.04 4.74
N ALA A 278 -8.87 23.26 3.42
CA ALA A 278 -8.88 22.17 2.44
C ALA A 278 -7.73 21.17 2.70
N MET A 279 -6.54 21.68 3.04
CA MET A 279 -5.38 20.83 3.35
C MET A 279 -5.61 20.00 4.62
N PHE A 280 -6.15 20.59 5.69
CA PHE A 280 -6.49 19.87 6.92
C PHE A 280 -7.60 18.84 6.69
N GLN A 281 -8.65 19.19 5.95
CA GLN A 281 -9.72 18.26 5.61
C GLN A 281 -9.20 17.06 4.80
N LYS A 282 -8.31 17.30 3.84
CA LYS A 282 -7.66 16.20 3.10
C LYS A 282 -6.82 15.32 4.04
N ALA A 283 -6.00 15.91 4.91
CA ALA A 283 -5.18 15.15 5.86
C ALA A 283 -6.03 14.30 6.83
N GLN A 284 -7.18 14.81 7.27
CA GLN A 284 -8.13 14.06 8.10
C GLN A 284 -8.77 12.90 7.32
N ARG A 285 -9.12 13.13 6.05
CA ARG A 285 -9.66 12.11 5.14
C ARG A 285 -8.64 11.00 4.90
N ASP A 286 -7.39 11.35 4.62
CA ASP A 286 -6.29 10.40 4.41
C ASP A 286 -6.04 9.57 5.68
N ASN A 287 -6.08 10.21 6.86
CA ASN A 287 -5.98 9.50 8.15
C ASN A 287 -7.14 8.50 8.34
N LYS A 288 -8.37 8.86 7.94
CA LYS A 288 -9.53 7.95 8.00
C LYS A 288 -9.37 6.77 7.04
N ILE A 289 -8.95 7.01 5.80
CA ILE A 289 -8.71 5.96 4.80
C ILE A 289 -7.65 4.99 5.30
N LEU A 290 -6.50 5.51 5.76
CA LEU A 290 -5.42 4.67 6.29
C LEU A 290 -5.88 3.83 7.50
N THR A 291 -6.67 4.42 8.40
CA THR A 291 -7.25 3.69 9.53
C THR A 291 -8.10 2.51 9.06
N TRP A 292 -8.93 2.69 8.04
CA TRP A 292 -9.77 1.63 7.47
C TRP A 292 -8.95 0.57 6.73
N LEU A 293 -7.93 0.96 5.97
CA LEU A 293 -7.03 0.01 5.29
C LEU A 293 -6.29 -0.88 6.30
N ILE A 294 -5.75 -0.30 7.36
CA ILE A 294 -5.07 -1.07 8.42
C ILE A 294 -6.08 -1.95 9.18
N ARG A 295 -7.31 -1.48 9.42
CA ARG A 295 -8.37 -2.32 10.01
C ARG A 295 -8.72 -3.51 9.15
N ALA A 296 -8.85 -3.32 7.83
CA ALA A 296 -9.11 -4.39 6.88
C ALA A 296 -7.94 -5.37 6.85
N GLY A 297 -6.70 -4.88 6.80
CA GLY A 297 -5.49 -5.70 6.88
C GLY A 297 -5.42 -6.51 8.19
N GLY A 298 -5.67 -5.88 9.34
CA GLY A 298 -5.70 -6.55 10.63
C GLY A 298 -6.82 -7.60 10.76
N PHE A 299 -8.00 -7.34 10.17
CA PHE A 299 -9.06 -8.35 10.05
C PHE A 299 -8.61 -9.55 9.21
N LEU A 300 -7.97 -9.30 8.06
CA LEU A 300 -7.43 -10.36 7.20
C LEU A 300 -6.38 -11.19 7.95
N LEU A 301 -5.51 -10.58 8.74
CA LEU A 301 -4.54 -11.29 9.58
C LEU A 301 -5.23 -12.22 10.60
N LEU A 302 -6.27 -11.74 11.30
CA LEU A 302 -7.06 -12.56 12.22
C LEU A 302 -7.71 -13.74 11.50
N TRP A 303 -8.37 -13.47 10.37
CA TRP A 303 -9.10 -14.48 9.61
C TRP A 303 -8.17 -15.52 8.99
N ILE A 304 -7.08 -15.10 8.33
CA ILE A 304 -6.08 -16.00 7.76
C ILE A 304 -5.39 -16.80 8.86
N GLY A 305 -5.04 -16.17 9.99
CA GLY A 305 -4.47 -16.84 11.15
C GLY A 305 -5.37 -17.98 11.66
N LEU A 306 -6.63 -17.68 11.96
CA LEU A 306 -7.62 -18.67 12.41
C LEU A 306 -7.90 -19.75 11.37
N LYS A 307 -8.07 -19.38 10.10
CA LYS A 307 -8.28 -20.34 9.00
C LYS A 307 -7.09 -21.30 8.88
N THR A 308 -5.87 -20.83 9.11
CA THR A 308 -4.66 -21.67 9.10
C THR A 308 -4.62 -22.62 10.30
N VAL A 309 -5.01 -22.16 11.49
CA VAL A 309 -5.11 -23.00 12.69
C VAL A 309 -6.16 -24.12 12.51
N LEU A 310 -7.29 -23.82 11.86
CA LEU A 310 -8.35 -24.81 11.59
C LEU A 310 -8.07 -25.70 10.37
N ARG A 311 -7.03 -25.43 9.57
CA ARG A 311 -6.70 -26.17 8.34
C ARG A 311 -6.54 -27.69 8.53
N PRO A 312 -5.91 -28.21 9.61
CA PRO A 312 -5.77 -29.65 9.79
C PRO A 312 -7.10 -30.41 9.79
N LEU A 313 -8.18 -29.80 10.31
CA LEU A 313 -9.53 -30.39 10.30
C LEU A 313 -10.02 -30.66 8.87
N ALA A 314 -9.80 -29.72 7.96
CA ALA A 314 -10.17 -29.87 6.56
C ALA A 314 -9.30 -30.93 5.85
N VAL A 315 -7.99 -30.96 6.12
CA VAL A 315 -7.07 -31.95 5.52
C VAL A 315 -7.38 -33.39 5.96
N VAL A 316 -7.83 -33.59 7.21
CA VAL A 316 -8.30 -34.90 7.66
C VAL A 316 -9.57 -35.34 6.91
N ALA A 317 -10.49 -34.40 6.61
CA ALA A 317 -11.72 -34.68 5.87
C ALA A 317 -11.52 -34.91 4.35
N ASP A 318 -10.36 -34.51 3.79
CA ASP A 318 -10.03 -34.63 2.36
C ASP A 318 -9.89 -36.07 1.85
N VAL A 319 -9.98 -37.09 2.71
CA VAL A 319 -10.05 -38.51 2.28
C VAL A 319 -11.17 -38.71 1.23
N LEU A 320 -12.30 -38.01 1.41
CA LEU A 320 -13.36 -37.86 0.41
C LEU A 320 -13.40 -36.39 -0.08
N PRO A 321 -13.11 -36.10 -1.37
CA PRO A 321 -12.97 -34.74 -1.87
C PRO A 321 -14.18 -33.81 -1.64
N ILE A 322 -15.41 -34.35 -1.65
CA ILE A 322 -16.63 -33.56 -1.42
C ILE A 322 -16.73 -33.13 0.05
N LEU A 323 -16.45 -34.05 0.98
CA LEU A 323 -16.48 -33.76 2.43
C LEU A 323 -15.40 -32.74 2.79
N GLY A 324 -14.20 -32.90 2.24
CA GLY A 324 -13.10 -31.95 2.39
C GLY A 324 -13.47 -30.50 2.01
N LYS A 325 -14.12 -30.31 0.85
CA LYS A 325 -14.60 -28.99 0.40
C LYS A 325 -15.64 -28.38 1.36
N ILE A 326 -16.59 -29.18 1.85
CA ILE A 326 -17.63 -28.71 2.79
C ILE A 326 -17.00 -28.30 4.12
N VAL A 327 -16.09 -29.12 4.66
CA VAL A 327 -15.39 -28.84 5.92
C VAL A 327 -14.47 -27.62 5.78
N ALA A 328 -13.79 -27.45 4.65
CA ALA A 328 -12.97 -26.27 4.37
C ALA A 328 -13.81 -24.98 4.29
N ALA A 329 -14.98 -25.03 3.62
CA ALA A 329 -15.89 -23.89 3.56
C ALA A 329 -16.48 -23.56 4.94
N GLY A 330 -16.94 -24.58 5.67
CA GLY A 330 -17.50 -24.43 7.01
C GLY A 330 -16.49 -23.89 8.02
N SER A 331 -15.28 -24.46 8.06
CA SER A 331 -14.19 -23.96 8.94
C SER A 331 -13.74 -22.54 8.54
N GLY A 332 -13.74 -22.21 7.25
CA GLY A 332 -13.47 -20.84 6.77
C GLY A 332 -14.51 -19.81 7.22
N LEU A 333 -15.80 -20.17 7.19
CA LEU A 333 -16.89 -19.33 7.69
C LEU A 333 -16.83 -19.17 9.21
N VAL A 334 -16.60 -20.25 9.95
CA VAL A 334 -16.42 -20.20 11.41
C VAL A 334 -15.23 -19.32 11.77
N ALA A 335 -14.09 -19.47 11.10
CA ALA A 335 -12.92 -18.61 11.29
C ALA A 335 -13.24 -17.14 11.01
N PHE A 336 -14.02 -16.84 9.97
CA PHE A 336 -14.43 -15.47 9.62
C PHE A 336 -15.28 -14.85 10.74
N LEU A 337 -16.27 -15.58 11.25
CA LEU A 337 -17.14 -15.10 12.33
C LEU A 337 -16.37 -14.87 13.63
N ILE A 338 -15.48 -15.79 14.00
CA ILE A 338 -14.61 -15.65 15.17
C ILE A 338 -13.67 -14.46 14.99
N ALA A 339 -13.04 -14.30 13.81
CA ALA A 339 -12.21 -13.15 13.49
C ALA A 339 -12.99 -11.84 13.60
N ALA A 340 -14.23 -11.79 13.12
CA ALA A 340 -15.09 -10.60 13.21
C ALA A 340 -15.41 -10.23 14.67
N ILE A 341 -15.64 -11.22 15.53
CA ILE A 341 -15.83 -11.02 16.97
C ILE A 341 -14.57 -10.42 17.59
N PHE A 342 -13.40 -11.05 17.41
CA PHE A 342 -12.13 -10.54 17.97
C PHE A 342 -11.77 -9.17 17.42
N TRP A 343 -11.97 -8.93 16.12
CA TRP A 343 -11.75 -7.64 15.47
C TRP A 343 -12.62 -6.54 16.11
N THR A 344 -13.92 -6.81 16.26
CA THR A 344 -14.88 -5.87 16.85
C THR A 344 -14.53 -5.57 18.31
N ILE A 345 -14.24 -6.60 19.10
CA ILE A 345 -13.82 -6.45 20.51
C ILE A 345 -12.55 -5.62 20.60
N THR A 346 -11.54 -5.90 19.77
CA THR A 346 -10.25 -5.18 19.79
C THR A 346 -10.43 -3.70 19.47
N VAL A 347 -11.22 -3.38 18.43
CA VAL A 347 -11.51 -1.99 18.05
C VAL A 347 -12.34 -1.30 19.13
N ALA A 348 -13.34 -1.98 19.71
CA ALA A 348 -14.17 -1.44 20.78
C ALA A 348 -13.36 -1.13 22.05
N ILE A 349 -12.49 -2.05 22.46
CA ILE A 349 -11.56 -1.84 23.58
C ILE A 349 -10.66 -0.65 23.26
N ALA A 350 -10.04 -0.61 22.09
CA ALA A 350 -9.20 0.52 21.69
C ALA A 350 -9.95 1.86 21.71
N TRP A 351 -11.24 1.88 21.35
CA TRP A 351 -12.07 3.08 21.48
C TRP A 351 -12.35 3.46 22.93
N LEU A 352 -12.51 2.53 23.86
CA LEU A 352 -12.61 2.85 25.30
C LEU A 352 -11.33 3.51 25.81
N PHE A 353 -10.16 3.07 25.36
CA PHE A 353 -8.87 3.65 25.74
C PHE A 353 -8.60 5.02 25.08
N TYR A 354 -8.79 5.12 23.76
CA TYR A 354 -8.38 6.30 23.00
C TYR A 354 -9.51 7.33 22.76
N ARG A 355 -10.78 6.90 22.87
CA ARG A 355 -12.00 7.73 22.69
C ARG A 355 -13.08 7.40 23.74
N PRO A 356 -12.78 7.52 25.05
CA PRO A 356 -13.65 7.02 26.12
C PRO A 356 -15.10 7.54 26.03
N LEU A 357 -15.32 8.80 25.64
CA LEU A 357 -16.68 9.36 25.48
C LEU A 357 -17.52 8.66 24.40
N LEU A 358 -16.93 8.37 23.23
CA LEU A 358 -17.64 7.63 22.17
C LEU A 358 -17.81 6.15 22.53
N GLY A 359 -16.80 5.54 23.17
CA GLY A 359 -16.87 4.15 23.61
C GLY A 359 -17.95 3.91 24.66
N VAL A 360 -18.03 4.77 25.69
CA VAL A 360 -19.06 4.70 26.73
C VAL A 360 -20.45 4.98 26.14
N GLY A 361 -20.59 5.98 25.27
CA GLY A 361 -21.86 6.28 24.61
C GLY A 361 -22.43 5.10 23.81
N LEU A 362 -21.57 4.41 23.04
CA LEU A 362 -21.97 3.19 22.32
C LEU A 362 -22.33 2.05 23.26
N PHE A 363 -21.62 1.90 24.38
CA PHE A 363 -21.93 0.88 25.38
C PHE A 363 -23.28 1.12 26.06
N VAL A 364 -23.60 2.38 26.40
CA VAL A 364 -24.92 2.78 26.93
C VAL A 364 -26.03 2.47 25.92
N VAL A 365 -25.83 2.80 24.64
CA VAL A 365 -26.79 2.48 23.56
C VAL A 365 -26.97 0.96 23.43
N ALA A 366 -25.88 0.19 23.43
CA ALA A 366 -25.93 -1.27 23.35
C ALA A 366 -26.68 -1.90 24.53
N ILE A 367 -26.44 -1.43 25.76
CA ILE A 367 -27.20 -1.86 26.96
C ILE A 367 -28.68 -1.51 26.80
N GLY A 368 -29.00 -0.30 26.35
CA GLY A 368 -30.39 0.13 26.10
C GLY A 368 -31.10 -0.77 25.10
N LEU A 369 -30.44 -1.13 23.98
CA LEU A 369 -30.95 -2.06 22.99
C LEU A 369 -31.13 -3.48 23.54
N ALA A 370 -30.19 -3.98 24.34
CA ALA A 370 -30.29 -5.30 24.98
C ALA A 370 -31.46 -5.37 25.97
N ILE A 371 -31.69 -4.31 26.76
CA ILE A 371 -32.84 -4.20 27.66
C ILE A 371 -34.15 -4.16 26.87
N ALA A 372 -34.20 -3.38 25.77
CA ALA A 372 -35.37 -3.29 24.89
C ALA A 372 -35.68 -4.63 24.19
N LEU A 373 -34.67 -5.37 23.76
CA LEU A 373 -34.85 -6.71 23.17
C LEU A 373 -35.34 -7.71 24.22
N ARG A 374 -34.75 -7.70 25.42
CA ARG A 374 -35.19 -8.57 26.53
C ARG A 374 -36.63 -8.29 26.96
N SER A 375 -37.07 -7.03 26.98
CA SER A 375 -38.46 -6.68 27.32
C SER A 375 -39.45 -7.07 26.22
N ARG A 376 -39.03 -7.09 24.96
CA ARG A 376 -39.81 -7.62 23.82
C ARG A 376 -39.92 -9.13 23.86
N LEU A 377 -38.83 -9.85 24.15
CA LEU A 377 -38.83 -11.32 24.25
C LEU A 377 -39.61 -11.84 25.46
N LYS A 378 -39.58 -11.13 26.61
CA LYS A 378 -40.43 -11.46 27.78
C LYS A 378 -41.92 -11.26 27.53
N LYS A 379 -42.33 -10.47 26.53
CA LYS A 379 -43.74 -10.36 26.12
C LYS A 379 -44.20 -11.52 25.21
N VAL A 380 -43.28 -12.37 24.77
CA VAL A 380 -43.53 -13.53 23.92
C VAL A 380 -43.25 -14.80 24.73
N GLU A 381 -44.02 -15.02 25.80
CA GLU A 381 -44.14 -16.35 26.41
C GLU A 381 -45.29 -17.10 25.71
N PRO A 382 -45.16 -18.42 25.42
CA PRO A 382 -46.17 -19.13 24.65
C PRO A 382 -47.47 -19.27 25.45
N ALA A 383 -48.59 -18.99 24.80
CA ALA A 383 -49.92 -19.31 25.33
C ALA A 383 -49.96 -20.79 25.74
N SER A 384 -50.29 -21.04 27.00
CA SER A 384 -50.48 -22.38 27.56
C SER A 384 -51.45 -23.19 26.70
N VAL A 385 -51.03 -24.40 26.29
CA VAL A 385 -51.83 -25.33 25.48
C VAL A 385 -53.11 -25.70 26.24
N PRO A 386 -54.32 -25.45 25.71
CA PRO A 386 -55.56 -25.94 26.33
C PRO A 386 -55.63 -27.47 26.23
N GLN A 387 -55.98 -28.11 27.34
CA GLN A 387 -56.25 -29.54 27.44
C GLN A 387 -57.26 -30.01 26.39
N SER A 388 -56.96 -31.16 25.80
CA SER A 388 -57.80 -31.93 24.87
C SER A 388 -59.21 -32.18 25.40
N ALA A 389 -60.21 -31.87 24.58
CA ALA A 389 -61.57 -32.41 24.70
C ALA A 389 -61.76 -33.60 23.72
N PRO A 390 -62.61 -34.58 24.06
CA PRO A 390 -62.55 -35.93 23.53
C PRO A 390 -63.22 -36.09 22.15
N ALA A 391 -62.84 -37.19 21.50
CA ALA A 391 -63.23 -37.61 20.16
C ALA A 391 -64.67 -38.15 20.05
N VAL A 392 -65.02 -38.46 18.79
CA VAL A 392 -65.94 -39.51 18.29
C VAL A 392 -67.26 -38.96 17.69
N PRO A 393 -67.80 -39.57 16.61
CA PRO A 393 -67.20 -40.08 15.36
C PRO A 393 -67.68 -39.32 14.11
#